data_AF-A0A9E6XWA3-F1
#
_entry.id   AF-A0A9E6XWA3-F1
#
_cell.length_a   1.000
_cell.length_b   1.000
_cell.length_c   1.000
_cell.angle_alpha   90.00
_cell.angle_beta   90.00
_cell.angle_gamma   90.00
#
_symmetry.space_group_name_H-M   'P 1'
#
loop_
_entity.id
_entity.type
_entity.pdbx_description
1 polymer ?
#
loop_
_entity_poly.entity_id
_entity_poly.type
_entity_poly.pdbx_seq_one_letter_code
_entity_poly.pdbx_strand_id
1 'polypeptide(L)'
;MVAQAQASLDEDDPWTALVRFFERVIDAQCNDRGLMELLVFRQHGQARVARARDRFIPLVDALVKRAQAAGVLRPDVVARDVPLIHVMLASVIDYTREIRPEVSRRHLALLLDGLRADRGPRTELPGPALEIEEVAAAMCRWKARPR
;
A
#
# COMPACT_ATOMS: atom_id res chain seq x y z
N MET A 1 3.54 5.59 6.56
CA MET A 1 2.80 5.72 5.29
C MET A 1 2.42 7.16 4.95
N VAL A 2 1.85 7.98 5.84
CA VAL A 2 1.46 9.39 5.54
C VAL A 2 2.65 10.22 5.04
N ALA A 3 3.78 10.21 5.76
CA ALA A 3 4.98 10.96 5.36
C ALA A 3 5.55 10.49 4.01
N GLN A 4 5.51 9.18 3.76
CA GLN A 4 5.94 8.60 2.49
C GLN A 4 5.03 9.02 1.33
N ALA A 5 3.71 9.07 1.55
CA ALA A 5 2.75 9.54 0.54
C ALA A 5 2.96 11.03 0.23
N GLN A 6 3.18 11.86 1.26
CA GLN A 6 3.48 13.29 1.08
C GLN A 6 4.75 13.50 0.26
N ALA A 7 5.86 12.87 0.65
CA ALA A 7 7.13 12.99 -0.07
C ALA A 7 7.05 12.50 -1.53
N SER A 8 6.10 11.62 -1.85
CA SER A 8 5.90 11.12 -3.21
C SER A 8 5.09 12.06 -4.09
N LEU A 9 4.31 12.98 -3.51
CA LEU A 9 3.55 13.95 -4.29
C LEU A 9 4.45 15.01 -4.96
N ASP A 10 5.66 15.22 -4.42
CA ASP A 10 6.65 16.14 -4.95
C ASP A 10 7.34 15.64 -6.24
N GLU A 11 7.12 14.37 -6.63
CA GLU A 11 7.65 13.81 -7.87
C GLU A 11 6.80 14.25 -9.08
N ASP A 12 7.45 14.68 -10.17
CA ASP A 12 6.76 15.19 -11.38
C ASP A 12 6.15 14.07 -12.24
N ASP A 13 6.85 12.94 -12.38
CA ASP A 13 6.34 11.80 -13.12
C ASP A 13 5.35 10.98 -12.27
N PRO A 14 4.06 10.85 -12.69
CA PRO A 14 3.03 10.19 -11.90
C PRO A 14 3.33 8.71 -11.59
N TRP A 15 4.00 8.01 -12.51
CA TRP A 15 4.39 6.63 -12.29
C TRP A 15 5.50 6.55 -11.23
N THR A 16 6.54 7.37 -11.39
CA THR A 16 7.65 7.46 -10.45
C THR A 16 7.17 7.84 -9.05
N ALA A 17 6.21 8.76 -8.94
CA ALA A 17 5.57 9.11 -7.67
C ALA A 17 5.01 7.88 -6.94
N LEU A 18 4.26 7.04 -7.66
CA LEU A 18 3.65 5.82 -7.12
C LEU A 18 4.70 4.76 -6.77
N VAL A 19 5.70 4.56 -7.64
CA VAL A 19 6.83 3.64 -7.38
C VAL A 19 7.58 4.06 -6.12
N ARG A 20 7.96 5.35 -6.02
CA ARG A 20 8.67 5.91 -4.86
C ARG A 20 7.86 5.78 -3.59
N PHE A 21 6.54 5.92 -3.68
CA PHE A 21 5.67 5.72 -2.52
C PHE A 21 5.81 4.28 -1.98
N PHE A 22 5.68 3.27 -2.84
CA PHE A 22 5.81 1.88 -2.41
C PHE A 22 7.23 1.53 -1.94
N GLU A 23 8.27 2.02 -2.62
CA GLU A 23 9.67 1.85 -2.19
C GLU A 23 9.90 2.41 -0.78
N ARG A 24 9.49 3.65 -0.53
CA ARG A 24 9.64 4.29 0.79
C ARG A 24 8.86 3.56 1.88
N VAL A 25 7.70 2.99 1.54
CA VAL A 25 6.90 2.18 2.47
C VAL A 25 7.58 0.86 2.80
N ILE A 26 8.16 0.18 1.80
CA ILE A 26 8.94 -1.05 2.00
C ILE A 26 10.20 -0.79 2.81
N ASP A 27 10.96 0.25 2.48
CA ASP A 27 12.19 0.61 3.20
C ASP A 27 11.89 0.93 4.67
N ALA A 28 10.78 1.63 4.94
CA ALA A 28 10.34 1.89 6.31
C ALA A 28 10.00 0.57 7.05
N GLN A 29 9.32 -0.38 6.41
CA GLN A 29 8.99 -1.69 7.01
C GLN A 29 10.24 -2.57 7.20
N CYS A 30 11.22 -2.49 6.30
CA CYS A 30 12.50 -3.18 6.43
C CYS A 30 13.31 -2.64 7.63
N ASN A 31 13.19 -1.36 7.96
CA ASN A 31 13.95 -0.75 9.06
C ASN A 31 13.19 -0.74 10.40
N ASP A 32 11.86 -0.88 10.40
CA ASP A 32 11.04 -0.82 11.61
C ASP A 32 9.88 -1.84 11.58
N ARG A 33 9.95 -2.88 12.45
CA ARG A 33 8.89 -3.88 12.66
C ARG A 33 7.56 -3.25 13.10
N GLY A 34 7.60 -2.07 13.73
CA GLY A 34 6.47 -1.38 14.34
C GLY A 34 5.65 -0.51 13.38
N LEU A 35 6.06 -0.36 12.11
CA LEU A 35 5.30 0.46 11.16
C LEU A 35 3.91 -0.15 10.86
N MET A 36 3.83 -1.48 10.82
CA MET A 36 2.57 -2.21 10.85
C MET A 36 1.81 -2.05 12.17
N GLU A 37 2.48 -1.75 13.28
CA GLU A 37 1.82 -1.58 14.58
C GLU A 37 1.11 -0.23 14.72
N LEU A 38 1.69 0.84 14.17
CA LEU A 38 1.13 2.20 14.29
C LEU A 38 -0.03 2.48 13.32
N LEU A 39 -0.08 1.79 12.17
CA LEU A 39 -1.16 1.96 11.18
C LEU A 39 -2.36 1.04 11.45
N VAL A 40 -2.16 -0.06 12.19
CA VAL A 40 -3.15 -1.13 12.35
C VAL A 40 -3.70 -1.27 13.77
N PHE A 41 -3.05 -0.78 14.83
CA PHE A 41 -3.48 -1.13 16.20
C PHE A 41 -4.24 -0.08 16.98
N ARG A 42 -5.32 -0.59 17.57
CA ARG A 42 -6.06 -0.07 18.72
C ARG A 42 -5.25 0.20 19.99
N GLN A 43 -3.94 -0.06 20.03
CA GLN A 43 -3.16 0.21 21.24
C GLN A 43 -2.98 1.71 21.52
N HIS A 44 -3.35 2.57 20.56
CA HIS A 44 -3.32 4.03 20.70
C HIS A 44 -4.67 4.69 20.39
N GLY A 45 -5.78 4.15 20.89
CA GLY A 45 -7.11 4.79 20.83
C GLY A 45 -7.70 4.93 19.41
N GLN A 46 -8.98 4.54 19.26
CA GLN A 46 -9.68 4.56 17.95
C GLN A 46 -9.56 5.91 17.21
N ALA A 47 -9.47 7.02 17.95
CA ALA A 47 -9.35 8.37 17.40
C ALA A 47 -8.01 8.65 16.67
N ARG A 48 -6.88 8.09 17.12
CA ARG A 48 -5.57 8.35 16.48
C ARG A 48 -5.43 7.60 15.17
N VAL A 49 -5.94 6.36 15.14
CA VAL A 49 -5.99 5.52 13.92
C VAL A 49 -6.95 6.10 12.90
N ALA A 50 -8.14 6.57 13.32
CA ALA A 50 -9.07 7.26 12.44
C ALA A 50 -8.43 8.51 11.82
N ARG A 51 -7.83 9.40 12.62
CA ARG A 51 -7.12 10.59 12.11
C ARG A 51 -5.97 10.28 11.16
N ALA A 52 -5.23 9.19 11.40
CA ALA A 52 -4.16 8.78 10.50
C ALA A 52 -4.71 8.30 9.16
N ARG A 53 -5.85 7.61 9.16
CA ARG A 53 -6.57 7.19 7.93
C ARG A 53 -7.16 8.36 7.18
N ASP A 54 -7.80 9.29 7.88
CA ASP A 54 -8.39 10.51 7.29
C ASP A 54 -7.32 11.35 6.58
N ARG A 55 -6.07 11.30 7.06
CA ARG A 55 -4.93 11.96 6.40
C ARG A 55 -4.32 11.12 5.28
N PHE A 56 -4.33 9.80 5.40
CA PHE A 56 -3.67 8.90 4.46
C PHE A 56 -4.48 8.69 3.18
N ILE A 57 -5.78 8.41 3.30
CA ILE A 57 -6.67 8.10 2.17
C ILE A 57 -6.61 9.19 1.09
N PRO A 58 -6.72 10.50 1.41
CA PRO A 58 -6.68 11.54 0.38
C PRO A 58 -5.35 11.65 -0.35
N LEU A 59 -4.22 11.41 0.34
CA LEU A 59 -2.89 11.47 -0.27
C LEU A 59 -2.68 10.34 -1.28
N VAL A 60 -3.11 9.13 -0.92
CA VAL A 60 -3.03 7.98 -1.82
C VAL A 60 -4.02 8.11 -2.97
N ASP A 61 -5.23 8.61 -2.70
CA ASP A 61 -6.22 8.90 -3.74
C ASP A 61 -5.67 9.90 -4.77
N ALA A 62 -4.96 10.94 -4.32
CA ALA A 62 -4.28 11.86 -5.22
C ALA A 62 -3.20 11.18 -6.09
N LEU A 63 -2.36 10.32 -5.51
CA LEU A 63 -1.36 9.55 -6.26
C LEU A 63 -2.01 8.62 -7.30
N VAL A 64 -3.05 7.88 -6.90
CA VAL A 64 -3.79 6.95 -7.77
C VAL A 64 -4.45 7.71 -8.92
N LYS A 65 -5.22 8.76 -8.63
CA LYS A 65 -5.92 9.56 -9.64
C LYS A 65 -4.94 10.22 -10.61
N ARG A 66 -3.81 10.73 -10.12
CA ARG A 66 -2.77 11.34 -10.97
C ARG A 66 -2.16 10.32 -11.92
N ALA A 67 -1.85 9.12 -11.43
CA ALA A 67 -1.30 8.03 -12.25
C ALA A 67 -2.33 7.47 -13.26
N GLN A 68 -3.60 7.41 -12.89
CA GLN A 68 -4.69 7.02 -13.80
C GLN A 68 -4.94 8.07 -14.88
N ALA A 69 -4.95 9.36 -14.52
CA ALA A 69 -5.11 10.46 -15.47
C ALA A 69 -3.98 10.50 -16.51
N ALA A 70 -2.76 10.12 -16.12
CA ALA A 70 -1.63 9.97 -17.02
C ALA A 70 -1.63 8.65 -17.83
N GLY A 71 -2.62 7.78 -17.62
CA GLY A 71 -2.75 6.50 -18.34
C GLY A 71 -1.67 5.47 -17.98
N VAL A 72 -0.97 5.63 -16.86
CA VAL A 72 0.13 4.73 -16.44
C VAL A 72 -0.30 3.71 -15.38
N LEU A 73 -1.41 3.96 -14.67
CA LEU A 73 -2.03 3.05 -13.70
C LEU A 73 -3.36 2.51 -14.24
N ARG A 74 -3.64 1.22 -14.02
CA ARG A 74 -4.93 0.63 -14.41
C ARG A 74 -6.12 1.35 -13.71
N PRO A 75 -7.25 1.57 -14.41
CA PRO A 75 -8.34 2.45 -13.98
C PRO A 75 -9.22 1.84 -12.88
N ASP A 76 -9.12 0.54 -12.66
CA ASP A 76 -9.87 -0.24 -11.67
C ASP A 76 -9.15 -0.36 -10.33
N VAL A 77 -7.96 0.22 -10.19
CA VAL A 77 -7.29 0.38 -8.88
C VAL A 77 -7.87 1.57 -8.14
N VAL A 78 -8.13 1.39 -6.85
CA VAL A 78 -8.61 2.45 -5.97
C VAL A 78 -7.67 2.66 -4.78
N ALA A 79 -7.74 3.84 -4.16
CA ALA A 79 -6.91 4.17 -2.99
C ALA A 79 -7.03 3.16 -1.84
N ARG A 80 -8.20 2.49 -1.73
CA ARG A 80 -8.49 1.48 -0.70
C ARG A 80 -7.78 0.15 -0.91
N ASP A 81 -7.24 -0.11 -2.10
CA ASP A 81 -6.42 -1.30 -2.37
C ASP A 81 -5.02 -1.18 -1.76
N VAL A 82 -4.49 0.04 -1.65
CA VAL A 82 -3.12 0.31 -1.21
C VAL A 82 -2.79 -0.24 0.19
N PRO A 83 -3.66 -0.10 1.21
CA PRO A 83 -3.46 -0.76 2.49
C PRO A 83 -3.31 -2.29 2.38
N LEU A 84 -4.12 -2.96 1.55
CA LEU A 84 -4.07 -4.43 1.38
C LEU A 84 -2.84 -4.87 0.58
N ILE A 85 -2.50 -4.12 -0.47
CA ILE A 85 -1.25 -4.29 -1.23
C ILE A 85 -0.04 -4.19 -0.29
N HIS A 86 -0.04 -3.20 0.61
CA HIS A 86 1.03 -3.05 1.59
C HIS A 86 1.11 -4.25 2.54
N VAL A 87 -0.02 -4.78 3.02
CA VAL A 87 -0.06 -5.99 3.85
C VAL A 87 0.51 -7.20 3.11
N MET A 88 0.17 -7.37 1.83
CA MET A 88 0.73 -8.44 0.99
C MET A 88 2.25 -8.33 0.88
N LEU A 89 2.79 -7.13 0.59
CA LEU A 89 4.23 -6.90 0.52
C LEU A 89 4.93 -7.08 1.87
N ALA A 90 4.32 -6.59 2.96
CA ALA A 90 4.86 -6.75 4.31
C ALA A 90 4.94 -8.22 4.73
N SER A 91 3.98 -9.04 4.33
CA SER A 91 3.99 -10.49 4.58
C SER A 91 5.16 -11.17 3.90
N VAL A 92 5.46 -10.78 2.65
CA VAL A 92 6.65 -11.27 1.93
C VAL A 92 7.91 -10.86 2.68
N ILE A 93 8.03 -9.58 3.05
CA ILE A 93 9.19 -9.06 3.81
C ILE A 93 9.38 -9.87 5.09
N ASP A 94 8.33 -10.07 5.88
CA ASP A 94 8.41 -10.77 7.16
C ASP A 94 8.84 -12.23 7.00
N TYR A 95 8.39 -12.91 5.94
CA TYR A 95 8.79 -14.30 5.67
C TYR A 95 10.21 -14.43 5.12
N THR A 96 10.68 -13.47 4.31
CA THR A 96 11.95 -13.61 3.59
C THR A 96 13.12 -12.87 4.25
N ARG A 97 12.87 -12.00 5.23
CA ARG A 97 13.89 -11.12 5.84
C ARG A 97 15.11 -11.85 6.39
N GLU A 98 14.93 -13.01 7.03
CA GLU A 98 16.04 -13.77 7.62
C GLU A 98 16.86 -14.55 6.59
N ILE A 99 16.34 -14.67 5.36
CA ILE A 99 16.96 -15.44 4.28
C ILE A 99 17.60 -14.48 3.27
N ARG A 100 16.80 -13.56 2.71
CA ARG A 100 17.17 -12.60 1.65
C ARG A 100 16.27 -11.36 1.69
N PRO A 101 16.68 -10.27 2.35
CA PRO A 101 15.91 -9.00 2.45
C PRO A 101 15.56 -8.36 1.10
N GLU A 102 16.41 -8.54 0.09
CA GLU A 102 16.27 -8.00 -1.26
C GLU A 102 15.10 -8.61 -2.06
N VAL A 103 14.55 -9.74 -1.61
CA VAL A 103 13.38 -10.41 -2.22
C VAL A 103 12.13 -9.52 -2.20
N SER A 104 12.05 -8.60 -1.24
CA SER A 104 11.00 -7.58 -1.17
C SER A 104 10.93 -6.71 -2.44
N ARG A 105 12.08 -6.30 -2.98
CA ARG A 105 12.17 -5.50 -4.21
C ARG A 105 11.72 -6.27 -5.44
N ARG A 106 12.02 -7.57 -5.50
CA ARG A 106 11.55 -8.46 -6.58
C ARG A 106 10.02 -8.53 -6.59
N HIS A 107 9.38 -8.71 -5.44
CA HIS A 107 7.93 -8.81 -5.36
C HIS A 107 7.26 -7.45 -5.57
N LEU A 108 7.89 -6.35 -5.15
CA LEU A 108 7.44 -5.01 -5.51
C LEU A 108 7.44 -4.79 -7.03
N ALA A 109 8.50 -5.18 -7.74
CA ALA A 109 8.55 -5.07 -9.19
C ALA A 109 7.42 -5.86 -9.87
N LEU A 110 7.17 -7.11 -9.44
CA LEU A 110 6.06 -7.93 -9.94
C LEU A 110 4.70 -7.29 -9.69
N LEU A 111 4.49 -6.72 -8.50
CA LEU A 111 3.27 -6.01 -8.16
C LEU A 111 3.08 -4.78 -9.05
N LEU A 112 4.09 -3.91 -9.15
CA LEU A 112 4.03 -2.68 -9.95
C LEU A 112 3.74 -2.99 -11.42
N ASP A 113 4.35 -4.04 -11.96
CA ASP A 113 4.07 -4.52 -13.31
C ASP A 113 2.60 -4.94 -13.51
N GLY A 114 1.96 -5.51 -12.48
CA GLY A 114 0.53 -5.85 -12.51
C GLY A 114 -0.42 -4.65 -12.33
N LEU A 115 0.09 -3.52 -11.83
CA LEU A 115 -0.66 -2.27 -11.69
C LEU A 115 -0.59 -1.38 -12.94
N ARG A 116 0.45 -1.54 -13.78
CA ARG A 116 0.59 -0.72 -14.99
C ARG A 116 -0.60 -0.87 -15.93
N ALA A 117 -0.97 0.24 -16.56
CA ALA A 117 -2.00 0.26 -17.59
C ALA A 117 -1.57 -0.48 -18.88
N ASP A 118 -0.27 -0.54 -19.20
CA ASP A 118 0.20 -0.80 -20.57
C ASP A 118 0.40 -2.29 -20.93
N ARG A 119 -0.52 -3.17 -20.50
CA ARG A 119 -0.44 -4.62 -20.77
C ARG A 119 -1.74 -5.19 -21.33
N GLY A 120 -1.87 -5.22 -22.67
CA GLY A 120 -2.84 -6.06 -23.41
C GLY A 120 -4.30 -6.08 -22.91
N PRO A 121 -5.11 -7.06 -23.36
CA PRO A 121 -6.41 -7.33 -22.74
C PRO A 121 -6.22 -7.72 -21.28
N ARG A 122 -6.98 -7.09 -20.38
CA ARG A 122 -6.81 -7.24 -18.94
C ARG A 122 -7.83 -8.22 -18.37
N THR A 123 -7.39 -9.04 -17.42
CA THR A 123 -8.32 -9.75 -16.54
C THR A 123 -8.97 -8.73 -15.60
N GLU A 124 -10.31 -8.66 -15.63
CA GLU A 124 -11.09 -7.86 -14.69
C GLU A 124 -10.79 -8.30 -13.25
N LEU A 125 -10.63 -7.33 -12.34
CA LEU A 125 -10.48 -7.67 -10.92
C LEU A 125 -11.79 -8.29 -10.42
N PRO A 126 -11.75 -9.49 -9.83
CA PRO A 126 -12.94 -10.13 -9.33
C PRO A 126 -13.44 -9.40 -8.07
N GLY A 127 -14.68 -8.91 -8.12
CA GLY A 127 -15.36 -8.27 -6.99
C GLY A 127 -14.95 -6.81 -6.74
N PRO A 128 -15.72 -6.06 -5.93
CA PRO A 128 -15.38 -4.68 -5.57
C PRO A 128 -14.23 -4.62 -4.57
N ALA A 129 -13.49 -3.50 -4.56
CA ALA A 129 -12.57 -3.19 -3.48
C ALA A 129 -13.31 -3.01 -2.15
N LEU A 130 -12.67 -3.40 -1.05
CA LEU A 130 -13.23 -3.25 0.29
C LEU A 130 -13.58 -1.78 0.61
N GLU A 131 -14.66 -1.58 1.35
CA GLU A 131 -14.96 -0.30 1.97
C GLU A 131 -13.99 0.01 3.12
N ILE A 132 -13.90 1.29 3.50
CA ILE A 132 -12.89 1.77 4.46
C ILE A 132 -13.02 1.04 5.82
N GLU A 133 -14.25 0.81 6.26
CA GLU A 133 -14.59 0.09 7.48
C GLU A 133 -14.22 -1.40 7.38
N GLU A 134 -14.31 -2.00 6.20
CA GLU A 134 -13.96 -3.40 5.95
C GLU A 134 -12.44 -3.60 5.92
N VAL A 135 -11.71 -2.68 5.27
CA VAL A 135 -10.24 -2.62 5.36
C VAL A 135 -9.81 -2.56 6.83
N ALA A 136 -10.49 -1.72 7.62
CA ALA A 136 -10.22 -1.60 9.05
C ALA A 136 -10.42 -2.90 9.83
N ALA A 137 -11.54 -3.58 9.56
CA ALA A 137 -11.92 -4.81 10.24
C ALA A 137 -10.99 -5.97 9.85
N ALA A 138 -10.65 -6.11 8.57
CA ALA A 138 -9.74 -7.13 8.06
C ALA A 138 -8.35 -7.02 8.71
N MET A 139 -7.81 -5.80 8.79
CA MET A 139 -6.54 -5.54 9.45
C MET A 139 -6.55 -5.89 10.95
N CYS A 140 -7.64 -5.60 11.66
CA CYS A 140 -7.78 -5.97 13.07
C CYS A 140 -7.77 -7.50 13.28
N ARG A 141 -8.41 -8.26 12.37
CA ARG A 141 -8.51 -9.72 12.46
C ARG A 141 -7.19 -10.43 12.15
N TRP A 142 -6.36 -9.87 11.28
CA TRP A 142 -5.08 -10.47 10.87
C TRP A 142 -4.17 -10.82 12.06
N LYS A 143 -4.02 -9.89 13.00
CA LYS A 143 -3.10 -10.05 14.14
C LYS A 143 -3.68 -10.82 15.33
N ALA A 144 -4.94 -11.22 15.25
CA ALA A 144 -5.56 -12.13 16.22
C ALA A 144 -5.29 -13.62 15.91
N ARG A 145 -4.64 -13.95 14.78
CA ARG A 145 -4.19 -15.31 14.51
C ARG A 145 -2.97 -15.64 15.38
N PRO A 146 -3.04 -16.65 16.27
CA PRO A 146 -1.84 -17.13 16.96
C PRO A 146 -0.85 -17.67 15.92
N ARG A 147 0.45 -17.44 16.17
CA ARG A 147 1.53 -18.06 15.41
C ARG A 147 1.51 -19.58 15.60
#